data_AF-A0A5D2S900-F1
#
_entry.id   AF-A0A5D2S900-F1
#
_cell.length_a   1.000
_cell.length_b   1.000
_cell.length_c   1.000
_cell.angle_alpha   90.00
_cell.angle_beta   90.00
_cell.angle_gamma   90.00
#
_symmetry.space_group_name_H-M   'P 1'
#
loop_
_entity.id
_entity.type
_entity.pdbx_description
1 polymer ?
#
loop_
_entity_poly.entity_id
_entity_poly.type
_entity_poly.pdbx_seq_one_letter_code
_entity_poly.pdbx_strand_id
1 'polypeptide(L)'
;MAEIYPELVHSLVVTCFPMALTDSISNARLHRLGFNSWQDYLLPDSVKGVETLVQLASHSFPKLPNFIYKEILEGICKYRKALVISDEEFTVPSYHQRIHVLWGKNDKIFEVKNARYLQSK
;
A
#
# COMPACT_ATOMS: atom_id res chain seq x y z
N MET A 1 -15.45 2.49 12.45
CA MET A 1 -16.59 3.44 12.31
C MET A 1 -17.70 2.83 11.47
N ALA A 2 -17.51 2.61 10.16
CA ALA A 2 -18.54 1.99 9.31
C ALA A 2 -18.98 0.58 9.77
N GLU A 3 -18.06 -0.18 10.37
CA GLU A 3 -18.35 -1.49 10.94
C GLU A 3 -19.08 -1.41 12.30
N ILE A 4 -18.64 -0.51 13.18
CA ILE A 4 -19.14 -0.43 14.57
C ILE A 4 -20.47 0.35 14.64
N TYR A 5 -20.66 1.35 13.79
CA TYR A 5 -21.83 2.23 13.77
C TYR A 5 -22.36 2.40 12.35
N PRO A 6 -22.92 1.33 11.75
CA PRO A 6 -23.25 1.33 10.33
C PRO A 6 -24.31 2.38 9.96
N GLU A 7 -25.28 2.62 10.84
CA GLU A 7 -26.37 3.58 10.66
C GLU A 7 -25.90 5.05 10.63
N LEU A 8 -24.72 5.33 11.19
CA LEU A 8 -24.16 6.68 11.21
C LEU A 8 -23.32 7.00 9.96
N VAL A 9 -23.09 6.00 9.10
CA VAL A 9 -22.25 6.13 7.91
C VAL A 9 -23.11 5.92 6.66
N HIS A 10 -23.29 6.98 5.87
CA HIS A 10 -24.07 6.91 4.64
C HIS A 10 -23.32 6.19 3.49
N SER A 11 -22.00 6.38 3.42
CA SER A 11 -21.16 5.85 2.35
C SER A 11 -19.70 5.75 2.78
N LEU A 12 -18.99 4.77 2.25
CA LEU A 12 -17.54 4.58 2.43
C LEU A 12 -16.80 5.03 1.17
N VAL A 13 -15.65 5.69 1.33
CA VAL A 13 -14.69 5.92 0.24
C VAL A 13 -13.43 5.11 0.55
N VAL A 14 -13.13 4.13 -0.31
CA VAL A 14 -11.89 3.35 -0.25
C VAL A 14 -10.88 3.99 -1.19
N THR A 15 -9.71 4.32 -0.66
CA THR A 15 -8.68 5.09 -1.37
C THR A 15 -7.35 4.34 -1.43
N CYS A 16 -6.75 4.23 -2.63
CA CYS A 16 -5.34 3.89 -2.97
C CYS A 16 -4.55 2.92 -2.07
N PHE A 17 -5.19 2.11 -1.24
CA PHE A 17 -4.59 1.18 -0.30
C PHE A 17 -5.57 0.05 -0.05
N PRO A 18 -5.13 -1.22 -0.05
CA PRO A 18 -6.00 -2.35 0.27
C PRO A 18 -6.43 -2.27 1.74
N MET A 19 -7.61 -2.80 2.09
CA MET A 19 -8.07 -2.77 3.48
C MET A 19 -7.14 -3.48 4.46
N ALA A 20 -6.40 -4.48 3.97
CA ALA A 20 -5.29 -5.08 4.68
C ALA A 20 -4.17 -5.48 3.72
N LEU A 21 -2.94 -5.40 4.22
CA LEU A 21 -1.76 -6.01 3.62
C LEU A 21 -1.62 -7.44 4.12
N THR A 22 -2.52 -8.29 3.64
CA THR A 22 -2.46 -9.73 3.87
C THR A 22 -1.21 -10.30 3.18
N ASP A 23 -0.63 -11.38 3.68
CA ASP A 23 0.53 -12.05 3.10
C ASP A 23 0.31 -12.41 1.63
N SER A 24 -0.87 -12.92 1.28
CA SER A 24 -1.22 -13.26 -0.11
C SER A 24 -1.22 -12.05 -1.05
N ILE A 25 -1.81 -10.93 -0.63
CA ILE A 25 -1.80 -9.67 -1.41
C ILE A 25 -0.36 -9.12 -1.50
N SER A 26 0.38 -9.17 -0.40
CA SER A 26 1.73 -8.67 -0.27
C SER A 26 2.71 -9.42 -1.16
N ASN A 27 2.77 -10.75 -1.02
CA ASN A 27 3.70 -11.60 -1.77
C ASN A 27 3.42 -11.56 -3.27
N ALA A 28 2.15 -11.62 -3.69
CA ALA A 28 1.79 -11.56 -5.10
C ALA A 28 2.19 -10.23 -5.77
N ARG A 29 2.23 -9.13 -4.99
CA ARG A 29 2.62 -7.81 -5.50
C ARG A 29 4.11 -7.59 -5.49
N LEU A 30 4.74 -7.82 -4.34
CA LEU A 30 6.16 -7.56 -4.16
C LEU A 30 6.99 -8.38 -5.12
N HIS A 31 6.67 -9.65 -5.34
CA HIS A 31 7.38 -10.48 -6.33
C HIS A 31 7.30 -9.90 -7.76
N ARG A 32 6.16 -9.32 -8.16
CA ARG A 32 6.03 -8.66 -9.47
C ARG A 32 6.84 -7.38 -9.58
N LEU A 33 7.09 -6.73 -8.45
CA LEU A 33 7.92 -5.52 -8.35
C LEU A 33 9.41 -5.85 -8.11
N GLY A 34 9.76 -7.13 -7.94
CA GLY A 34 11.13 -7.58 -7.71
C GLY A 34 11.58 -7.59 -6.25
N PHE A 35 10.65 -7.56 -5.29
CA PHE A 35 10.91 -7.57 -3.85
C PHE A 35 10.38 -8.87 -3.22
N ASN A 36 11.01 -9.37 -2.17
CA ASN A 36 10.54 -10.57 -1.46
C ASN A 36 9.63 -10.23 -0.28
N SER A 37 9.76 -9.01 0.28
CA SER A 37 9.00 -8.57 1.44
C SER A 37 8.72 -7.07 1.43
N TRP A 38 7.75 -6.63 2.25
CA TRP A 38 7.51 -5.20 2.47
C TRP A 38 8.68 -4.55 3.19
N GLN A 39 9.44 -5.29 4.01
CA GLN A 39 10.68 -4.79 4.58
C GLN A 39 11.67 -4.44 3.47
N ASP A 40 11.85 -5.31 2.46
CA ASP A 40 12.80 -5.06 1.37
C ASP A 40 12.42 -3.81 0.57
N TYR A 41 11.11 -3.59 0.37
CA TYR A 41 10.60 -2.44 -0.39
C TYR A 41 10.58 -1.13 0.42
N LEU A 42 10.05 -1.14 1.65
CA LEU A 42 9.82 0.06 2.47
C LEU A 42 11.03 0.46 3.31
N LEU A 43 11.95 -0.47 3.57
CA LEU A 43 13.17 -0.25 4.34
C LEU A 43 14.41 -0.58 3.50
N PRO A 44 14.62 0.11 2.36
CA PRO A 44 15.80 -0.10 1.54
C PRO A 44 17.07 0.19 2.33
N ASP A 45 18.12 -0.57 2.06
CA ASP A 45 19.46 -0.44 2.66
C ASP A 45 20.46 0.25 1.73
N SER A 46 20.01 0.67 0.56
CA SER A 46 20.84 1.27 -0.48
C SER A 46 20.18 2.50 -1.10
N VAL A 47 21.02 3.43 -1.59
CA VAL A 47 20.58 4.64 -2.30
C VAL A 47 19.72 4.27 -3.51
N LYS A 48 20.08 3.19 -4.21
CA LYS A 48 19.32 2.71 -5.37
C LYS A 48 17.95 2.15 -4.96
N GLY A 49 17.87 1.50 -3.80
CA GLY A 49 16.60 1.06 -3.22
C GLY A 49 15.68 2.25 -2.93
N VAL A 50 16.20 3.33 -2.34
CA VAL A 50 15.43 4.56 -2.08
C VAL A 50 14.95 5.22 -3.39
N GLU A 51 15.81 5.35 -4.39
CA GLU A 51 15.39 5.85 -5.72
C GLU A 51 14.24 5.00 -6.27
N THR A 52 14.35 3.67 -6.18
CA THR A 52 13.33 2.74 -6.67
C THR A 52 12.02 2.88 -5.92
N LEU A 53 12.06 2.97 -4.58
CA LEU A 53 10.90 3.23 -3.72
C LEU A 53 10.17 4.50 -4.17
N VAL A 54 10.90 5.62 -4.29
CA VAL A 54 10.30 6.91 -4.69
C VAL A 54 9.69 6.84 -6.10
N GLN A 55 10.36 6.19 -7.05
CA GLN A 55 9.90 6.05 -8.43
C GLN A 55 8.69 5.10 -8.59
N LEU A 56 8.55 4.12 -7.70
CA LEU A 56 7.39 3.23 -7.65
C LEU A 56 6.20 3.86 -6.93
N ALA A 57 6.45 4.57 -5.83
CA ALA A 57 5.41 5.25 -5.04
C ALA A 57 4.84 6.51 -5.70
N SER A 58 5.56 7.11 -6.62
CA SER A 58 5.19 8.40 -7.20
C SER A 58 4.75 8.27 -8.66
N HIS A 59 3.70 9.01 -9.02
CA HIS A 59 3.29 9.14 -10.42
C HIS A 59 4.17 10.16 -11.15
N SER A 60 5.07 9.68 -12.01
CA SER A 60 5.96 10.50 -12.86
C SER A 60 6.87 11.46 -12.08
N PHE A 61 7.61 10.95 -11.11
CA PHE A 61 8.53 11.76 -10.30
C PHE A 61 9.88 11.96 -10.99
N PRO A 62 10.41 13.19 -11.05
CA PRO A 62 11.69 13.45 -11.70
C PRO A 62 12.83 12.73 -10.97
N LYS A 63 13.86 12.34 -11.71
CA LYS A 63 15.08 11.84 -11.09
C LYS A 63 15.77 12.97 -10.34
N LEU A 64 16.08 12.73 -9.08
CA LEU A 64 16.79 13.66 -8.22
C LEU A 64 18.28 13.32 -8.19
N PRO A 65 19.14 14.27 -7.77
CA PRO A 65 20.53 13.98 -7.48
C PRO A 65 20.67 12.95 -6.34
N ASN A 66 21.71 12.11 -6.42
CA ASN A 66 21.93 11.01 -5.47
C ASN A 66 22.03 11.42 -4.00
N PHE A 67 22.46 12.66 -3.71
CA PHE A 67 22.58 13.13 -2.32
C PHE A 67 21.23 13.16 -1.60
N ILE A 68 20.14 13.47 -2.30
CA ILE A 68 18.79 13.50 -1.72
C ILE A 68 18.36 12.09 -1.30
N TYR A 69 18.59 11.09 -2.15
CA TYR A 69 18.27 9.70 -1.82
C TYR A 69 19.13 9.17 -0.65
N LYS A 70 20.37 9.66 -0.51
CA LYS A 70 21.23 9.32 0.62
C LYS A 70 20.70 9.88 1.94
N GLU A 71 20.26 11.14 1.95
CA GLU A 71 19.63 11.76 3.13
C GLU A 71 18.36 11.02 3.54
N ILE A 72 17.53 10.63 2.58
CA ILE A 72 16.33 9.82 2.84
C ILE A 72 16.71 8.46 3.43
N LEU A 73 17.72 7.78 2.89
CA LEU A 73 18.20 6.49 3.39
C LEU A 73 18.62 6.58 4.87
N GLU A 74 19.38 7.61 5.23
CA GLU A 74 19.80 7.87 6.61
C GLU A 74 18.59 8.12 7.54
N GLY A 75 17.55 8.78 7.04
CA GLY A 75 16.31 9.03 7.78
C GLY A 75 15.43 7.78 7.99
N ILE A 76 15.26 6.95 6.96
CA ILE A 76 14.42 5.74 7.01
C ILE A 76 14.99 4.71 8.01
N CYS A 77 16.31 4.55 8.05
CA CYS A 77 17.00 3.62 8.97
C CYS A 77 16.68 3.86 10.46
N LYS A 78 16.21 5.05 10.83
CA LYS A 78 15.90 5.42 12.22
C LYS A 78 14.59 4.83 12.74
N TYR A 79 13.65 4.41 11.86
CA TYR A 79 12.28 4.02 12.24
C TYR A 79 11.84 2.67 11.62
N ARG A 80 12.63 1.61 11.81
CA ARG A 80 12.42 0.28 11.19
C ARG A 80 11.24 -0.50 11.79
N LYS A 81 10.01 -0.22 11.39
CA LYS A 81 8.86 -1.14 11.59
C LYS A 81 8.04 -1.23 10.31
N ALA A 82 7.85 -2.44 9.80
CA ALA A 82 6.93 -2.73 8.71
C ALA A 82 5.56 -3.14 9.26
N LEU A 83 4.47 -2.72 8.61
CA LEU A 83 3.10 -3.12 8.92
C LEU A 83 2.68 -4.24 7.97
N VAL A 84 2.72 -5.50 8.43
CA VAL A 84 2.16 -6.66 7.73
C VAL A 84 1.32 -7.44 8.74
N ILE A 85 0.14 -7.91 8.33
CA ILE A 85 -0.80 -8.68 9.15
C ILE A 85 -1.00 -10.03 8.47
N SER A 86 -1.04 -11.11 9.25
CA SER A 86 -1.27 -12.46 8.74
C SER A 86 -2.63 -12.57 8.04
N ASP A 87 -2.70 -13.40 6.99
CA ASP A 87 -3.97 -13.73 6.32
C ASP A 87 -5.03 -14.27 7.31
N GLU A 88 -4.60 -14.98 8.36
CA GLU A 88 -5.50 -15.59 9.37
C GLU A 88 -6.15 -14.55 10.30
N GLU A 89 -5.51 -13.40 10.47
CA GLU A 89 -5.96 -12.33 11.36
C GLU A 89 -6.90 -11.34 10.64
N PHE A 90 -6.99 -11.41 9.31
CA PHE A 90 -7.81 -10.49 8.52
C PHE A 90 -9.09 -11.15 8.00
N THR A 91 -10.22 -10.61 8.44
CA THR A 91 -11.53 -10.89 7.84
C THR A 91 -12.00 -9.67 7.08
N VAL A 92 -12.50 -9.88 5.85
CA VAL A 92 -13.11 -8.79 5.07
C VAL A 92 -14.40 -8.37 5.77
N PRO A 93 -14.50 -7.12 6.27
CA PRO A 93 -15.71 -6.67 6.92
C PRO A 93 -16.86 -6.59 5.91
N SER A 94 -18.07 -6.91 6.36
CA SER A 94 -19.29 -6.77 5.56
C SER A 94 -19.87 -5.37 5.77
N TYR A 95 -19.82 -4.53 4.73
CA TYR A 95 -20.37 -3.18 4.77
C TYR A 95 -21.73 -3.14 4.09
N HIS A 96 -22.71 -2.53 4.75
CA HIS A 96 -24.05 -2.27 4.18
C HIS A 96 -24.09 -0.91 3.44
N GLN A 97 -23.07 -0.08 3.62
CA GLN A 97 -22.95 1.23 3.01
C GLN A 97 -22.56 1.14 1.54
N ARG A 98 -22.96 2.15 0.76
CA ARG A 98 -22.43 2.31 -0.60
C ARG A 98 -20.93 2.57 -0.56
N ILE A 99 -20.18 1.79 -1.32
CA ILE A 99 -18.72 1.90 -1.40
C ILE A 99 -18.32 2.61 -2.70
N HIS A 100 -17.65 3.74 -2.56
CA HIS A 100 -16.99 4.45 -3.65
C HIS A 100 -15.50 4.12 -3.65
N VAL A 101 -14.94 3.86 -4.82
CA VAL A 101 -13.51 3.55 -4.98
C VAL A 101 -12.83 4.73 -5.67
N LEU A 102 -11.89 5.36 -4.97
CA LEU A 102 -10.97 6.35 -5.54
C LEU A 102 -9.59 5.71 -5.65
N TRP A 103 -9.10 5.54 -6.87
CA TRP A 103 -7.87 4.79 -7.11
C TRP A 103 -7.02 5.38 -8.21
N GLY A 104 -5.70 5.32 -8.04
CA GLY A 104 -4.76 5.71 -9.08
C GLY A 104 -4.87 4.79 -10.29
N LYS A 105 -5.22 5.32 -11.47
CA LYS A 105 -5.35 4.52 -12.71
C LYS A 105 -4.10 3.69 -13.01
N ASN A 106 -2.92 4.25 -12.70
CA ASN A 106 -1.60 3.66 -12.95
C ASN A 106 -0.85 3.37 -11.64
N ASP A 107 -1.57 3.05 -10.56
CA ASP A 107 -0.95 2.64 -9.31
C ASP A 107 -0.11 1.37 -9.54
N LYS A 108 1.21 1.50 -9.32
CA LYS A 108 2.18 0.43 -9.54
C LYS A 108 2.25 -0.52 -8.35
N ILE A 109 1.83 -0.07 -7.17
CA ILE A 109 1.98 -0.79 -5.90
C ILE A 109 0.70 -1.58 -5.62
N PHE A 110 -0.46 -0.96 -5.76
CA PHE A 110 -1.74 -1.59 -5.48
C PHE A 110 -2.67 -1.54 -6.69
N GLU A 111 -3.08 -2.70 -7.21
CA GLU A 111 -4.03 -2.73 -8.31
C GLU A 111 -5.45 -2.41 -7.84
N VAL A 112 -6.20 -1.65 -8.64
CA VAL A 112 -7.61 -1.29 -8.36
C VAL A 112 -8.53 -2.50 -8.15
N LYS A 113 -8.17 -3.68 -8.66
CA LYS A 113 -8.92 -4.92 -8.41
C LYS A 113 -9.00 -5.26 -6.91
N ASN A 114 -7.99 -4.86 -6.14
CA ASN A 114 -7.94 -5.00 -4.68
C ASN A 114 -8.96 -4.09 -3.97
N ALA A 115 -9.57 -3.12 -4.66
CA ALA A 115 -10.66 -2.33 -4.10
C ALA A 115 -12.02 -2.73 -4.65
N ARG A 116 -12.08 -3.14 -5.92
CA ARG A 116 -13.34 -3.52 -6.58
C ARG A 116 -14.02 -4.75 -5.97
N TYR A 117 -13.27 -5.66 -5.33
CA TYR A 117 -13.88 -6.81 -4.64
C TYR A 117 -14.86 -6.39 -3.53
N LEU A 118 -14.69 -5.17 -2.99
CA LEU A 118 -15.57 -4.61 -1.96
C LEU A 118 -16.90 -4.14 -2.52
N GLN A 119 -16.96 -3.81 -3.82
CA GLN A 119 -18.19 -3.38 -4.48
C GLN A 119 -19.00 -4.55 -5.04
N SER A 120 -18.42 -5.75 -5.09
CA SER A 120 -19.06 -6.97 -5.63
C SER A 120 -19.75 -7.84 -4.58
N LYS A 121 -19.75 -7.42 -3.31
CA LYS A 121 -20.57 -7.98 -2.23
C LYS A 121 -21.76 -7.07 -1.98
#